data_AF-A0A5C8HNR4-F1
#
_entry.id   AF-A0A5C8HNR4-F1
#
_cell.length_a   1.000
_cell.length_b   1.000
_cell.length_c   1.000
_cell.angle_alpha   90.00
_cell.angle_beta   90.00
_cell.angle_gamma   90.00
#
_symmetry.space_group_name_H-M   'P 1'
#
loop_
_entity.id
_entity.type
_entity.pdbx_description
1 polymer ?
#
loop_
_entity_poly.entity_id
_entity_poly.type
_entity_poly.pdbx_seq_one_letter_code
_entity_poly.pdbx_strand_id
1 'polypeptide(L)'
;MSGKAPLAPVYDTAHLLGTGDQPVRLAIRRMQAAGELTQSGRGRSGTLQLTDTGRGRIDRDRSALALAFTQDAGRLQWDSSWSLYTVGAPERERAARDSLRRTLLASGAAALATGTFLSPHDLRPLLDPAMGRYVISATARDLNIRGVTDPLAIAEELWPAGPIDAAYDVMDAAIKQDDPTAHSDVRRILLADALEAALRNDPLIPLDLRHSPWRPTTLRRKWLALWNDIAPSAAYSSWGTVTVPAV
;
A
#
# COMPACT_ATOMS: atom_id res chain seq x y z
N MET A 1 -0.04 -4.81 -17.57
CA MET A 1 1.33 -5.37 -17.52
C MET A 1 1.27 -6.88 -17.62
N SER A 2 2.13 -7.53 -18.42
CA SER A 2 2.17 -9.00 -18.60
C SER A 2 2.69 -9.77 -17.37
N GLY A 3 3.17 -9.05 -16.35
CA GLY A 3 3.75 -9.63 -15.13
C GLY A 3 5.06 -10.38 -15.37
N LYS A 4 5.75 -10.12 -16.49
CA LYS A 4 7.03 -10.76 -16.84
C LYS A 4 8.17 -9.75 -16.77
N ALA A 5 9.33 -10.20 -16.28
CA ALA A 5 10.56 -9.41 -16.26
C ALA A 5 11.78 -10.28 -16.62
N PRO A 6 12.61 -9.89 -17.60
CA PRO A 6 13.87 -10.57 -17.86
C PRO A 6 14.81 -10.45 -16.65
N LEU A 7 15.63 -11.47 -16.39
CA LEU A 7 16.53 -11.49 -15.24
C LEU A 7 17.74 -10.57 -15.41
N ALA A 8 18.28 -10.42 -16.63
CA ALA A 8 19.46 -9.60 -16.83
C ALA A 8 19.28 -8.16 -16.29
N PRO A 9 18.20 -7.42 -16.63
CA PRO A 9 18.00 -6.07 -16.08
C PRO A 9 17.77 -6.04 -14.58
N VAL A 10 17.20 -7.09 -13.98
CA VAL A 10 17.04 -7.19 -12.52
C VAL A 10 18.41 -7.26 -11.85
N TYR A 11 19.31 -8.12 -12.33
CA TYR A 11 20.68 -8.20 -11.81
C TYR A 11 21.49 -6.94 -12.10
N ASP A 12 21.34 -6.35 -13.29
CA ASP A 12 22.06 -5.13 -13.66
C ASP A 12 21.65 -3.96 -12.78
N THR A 13 20.36 -3.79 -12.52
CA THR A 13 19.88 -2.74 -11.62
C THR A 13 20.33 -2.99 -10.17
N ALA A 14 20.32 -4.24 -9.72
CA ALA A 14 20.84 -4.60 -8.40
C ALA A 14 22.34 -4.26 -8.27
N HIS A 15 23.15 -4.52 -9.29
CA HIS A 15 24.57 -4.16 -9.30
C HIS A 15 24.78 -2.65 -9.27
N LEU A 16 23.97 -1.87 -9.99
CA LEU A 16 24.00 -0.41 -9.91
C LEU A 16 23.70 0.11 -8.49
N LEU A 17 22.89 -0.64 -7.72
CA LEU A 17 22.60 -0.39 -6.30
C LEU A 17 23.65 -0.99 -5.35
N GLY A 18 24.76 -1.51 -5.85
CA GLY A 18 25.81 -2.16 -5.03
C GLY A 18 25.39 -3.51 -4.45
N THR A 19 24.28 -4.10 -4.91
CA THR A 19 23.80 -5.42 -4.48
C THR A 19 24.33 -6.50 -5.42
N GLY A 20 25.17 -7.39 -4.90
CA GLY A 20 25.67 -8.53 -5.68
C GLY A 20 24.57 -9.55 -6.05
N ASP A 21 24.87 -10.43 -7.01
CA ASP A 21 23.91 -11.43 -7.48
C ASP A 21 23.31 -12.35 -6.38
N GLN A 22 24.08 -12.67 -5.33
CA GLN A 22 23.67 -13.69 -4.36
C GLN A 22 22.45 -13.26 -3.51
N PRO A 23 22.41 -12.05 -2.93
CA PRO A 23 21.20 -11.49 -2.33
C PRO A 23 19.98 -11.52 -3.27
N VAL A 24 20.15 -11.15 -4.54
CA VAL A 24 19.07 -11.14 -5.54
C VAL A 24 18.53 -12.56 -5.76
N ARG A 25 19.41 -13.55 -5.92
CA ARG A 25 19.01 -14.97 -6.03
C ARG A 25 18.23 -15.45 -4.81
N LEU A 26 18.64 -15.06 -3.61
CA LEU A 26 17.95 -15.43 -2.37
C LEU A 26 16.56 -14.79 -2.30
N ALA A 27 16.43 -13.52 -2.69
CA ALA A 27 15.15 -12.83 -2.78
C ALA A 27 14.20 -13.53 -3.77
N ILE A 28 14.68 -13.84 -4.98
CA ILE A 28 13.91 -14.58 -5.99
C ILE A 28 13.44 -15.94 -5.44
N ARG A 29 14.34 -16.70 -4.80
CA ARG A 29 13.99 -18.01 -4.21
C ARG A 29 12.93 -17.89 -3.12
N ARG A 30 12.97 -16.85 -2.29
CA ARG A 30 11.95 -16.59 -1.27
C ARG A 30 10.59 -16.29 -1.90
N MET A 31 10.56 -15.47 -2.96
CA MET A 31 9.33 -15.18 -3.69
C MET A 31 8.77 -16.43 -4.41
N GLN A 32 9.63 -17.30 -4.92
CA GLN A 32 9.23 -18.61 -5.46
C GLN A 32 8.64 -19.53 -4.38
N ALA A 33 9.29 -19.62 -3.22
CA ALA A 33 8.82 -20.42 -2.09
C ALA A 33 7.48 -19.91 -1.53
N ALA A 34 7.26 -18.60 -1.58
CA ALA A 34 5.97 -17.97 -1.27
C ALA A 34 4.92 -18.12 -2.38
N GLY A 35 5.28 -18.72 -3.53
CA GLY A 35 4.39 -18.92 -4.67
C GLY A 35 4.04 -17.64 -5.42
N GLU A 36 4.79 -16.54 -5.25
CA GLU A 36 4.48 -15.23 -5.85
C GLU A 36 4.95 -15.11 -7.30
N LEU A 37 6.01 -15.84 -7.66
CA LEU A 37 6.56 -15.82 -9.01
C LEU A 37 7.10 -17.19 -9.41
N THR A 38 7.22 -17.38 -10.72
CA THR A 38 7.94 -18.49 -11.33
C THR A 38 9.11 -17.94 -12.15
N GLN A 39 10.12 -18.78 -12.38
CA GLN A 39 11.25 -18.46 -13.24
C GLN A 39 11.29 -19.46 -14.39
N SER A 40 11.41 -18.98 -15.62
CA SER A 40 11.78 -19.78 -16.78
C SER A 40 13.22 -19.48 -17.19
N GLY A 41 13.96 -20.50 -17.65
CA GLY A 41 15.38 -20.38 -17.99
C GLY A 41 16.32 -20.37 -16.78
N ARG A 42 17.62 -20.16 -17.03
CA ARG A 42 18.68 -20.16 -16.00
C ARG A 42 19.56 -18.92 -16.13
N GLY A 43 20.08 -18.43 -15.01
CA GLY A 43 20.99 -17.28 -14.99
C GLY A 43 20.35 -16.01 -15.58
N ARG A 44 21.19 -15.15 -16.17
CA ARG A 44 20.78 -13.83 -16.68
C ARG A 44 19.84 -13.89 -17.89
N SER A 45 19.80 -15.01 -18.63
CA SER A 45 18.88 -15.21 -19.76
C SER A 45 17.49 -15.68 -19.36
N GLY A 46 17.25 -15.93 -18.07
CA GLY A 46 15.92 -16.33 -17.59
C GLY A 46 14.92 -15.17 -17.53
N THR A 47 13.65 -15.52 -17.31
CA THR A 47 12.55 -14.58 -17.14
C THR A 47 11.78 -14.92 -15.88
N LEU A 48 11.45 -13.91 -15.08
CA LEU A 48 10.52 -14.01 -13.96
C LEU A 48 9.11 -13.75 -14.45
N GLN A 49 8.13 -14.48 -13.92
CA GLN A 49 6.72 -14.29 -14.20
C GLN A 49 5.91 -14.34 -12.91
N LEU A 50 5.04 -13.35 -12.71
CA LEU A 50 4.12 -13.35 -11.58
C LEU A 50 3.07 -14.47 -11.71
N THR A 51 2.88 -15.21 -10.63
CA THR A 51 1.73 -16.11 -10.47
C THR A 51 0.46 -15.30 -10.19
N ASP A 52 -0.69 -15.98 -10.12
CA ASP A 52 -1.93 -15.34 -9.69
C ASP A 52 -1.84 -14.84 -8.24
N THR A 53 -1.12 -15.56 -7.37
CA THR A 53 -0.82 -15.12 -6.00
C THR A 53 0.02 -13.84 -5.98
N GLY A 54 1.09 -13.78 -6.78
CA GLY A 54 1.92 -12.57 -6.86
C GLY A 54 1.18 -11.38 -7.46
N ARG A 55 0.33 -11.60 -8.47
CA ARG A 55 -0.54 -10.55 -9.03
C ARG A 55 -1.54 -10.05 -8.00
N GLY A 56 -2.20 -10.95 -7.28
CA GLY A 56 -3.12 -10.57 -6.20
C GLY A 56 -2.46 -9.79 -5.06
N ARG A 57 -1.17 -10.02 -4.77
CA ARG A 57 -0.40 -9.19 -3.85
C ARG A 57 -0.21 -7.78 -4.38
N ILE A 58 0.29 -7.65 -5.60
CA ILE A 58 0.55 -6.35 -6.24
C ILE A 58 -0.73 -5.54 -6.43
N ASP A 59 -1.85 -6.20 -6.75
CA ASP A 59 -3.12 -5.50 -6.95
C ASP A 59 -3.66 -4.89 -5.64
N ARG A 60 -3.37 -5.48 -4.47
CA ARG A 60 -3.66 -4.83 -3.18
C ARG A 60 -2.82 -3.57 -2.96
N ASP A 61 -1.53 -3.65 -3.24
CA ASP A 61 -0.62 -2.50 -3.13
C ASP A 61 -1.05 -1.38 -4.09
N ARG A 62 -1.51 -1.73 -5.30
CA ARG A 62 -2.07 -0.78 -6.28
C ARG A 62 -3.35 -0.11 -5.81
N SER A 63 -4.24 -0.83 -5.14
CA SER A 63 -5.48 -0.25 -4.61
C SER A 63 -5.19 0.82 -3.55
N ALA A 64 -4.21 0.58 -2.67
CA ALA A 64 -3.76 1.58 -1.70
C ALA A 64 -3.15 2.81 -2.39
N LEU A 65 -2.32 2.61 -3.42
CA LEU A 65 -1.76 3.71 -4.22
C LEU A 65 -2.83 4.52 -4.95
N ALA A 66 -3.80 3.84 -5.56
CA ALA A 66 -4.93 4.47 -6.24
C ALA A 66 -5.73 5.34 -5.26
N LEU A 67 -6.01 4.82 -4.06
CA LEU A 67 -6.69 5.57 -2.99
C LEU A 67 -5.89 6.82 -2.61
N ALA A 68 -4.60 6.67 -2.30
CA ALA A 68 -3.74 7.77 -1.89
C ALA A 68 -3.69 8.92 -2.92
N PHE A 69 -3.46 8.59 -4.19
CA PHE A 69 -3.37 9.63 -5.23
C PHE A 69 -4.72 10.22 -5.61
N THR A 70 -5.82 9.48 -5.47
CA THR A 70 -7.17 10.02 -5.69
C THR A 70 -7.56 11.00 -4.58
N GLN A 71 -7.21 10.69 -3.32
CA GLN A 71 -7.35 11.61 -2.19
C GLN A 71 -6.48 12.86 -2.38
N ASP A 72 -5.21 12.70 -2.77
CA ASP A 72 -4.30 13.82 -3.01
C ASP A 72 -4.74 14.70 -4.17
N ALA A 73 -5.54 14.19 -5.11
CA ALA A 73 -6.15 14.96 -6.17
C ALA A 73 -7.46 15.67 -5.76
N GLY A 74 -7.90 15.52 -4.50
CA GLY A 74 -9.15 16.09 -3.99
C GLY A 74 -10.41 15.45 -4.58
N ARG A 75 -10.30 14.25 -5.16
CA ARG A 75 -11.41 13.56 -5.82
C ARG A 75 -12.16 12.58 -4.91
N LEU A 76 -11.70 12.43 -3.68
CA LEU A 76 -12.38 11.67 -2.64
C LEU A 76 -12.68 12.62 -1.50
N GLN A 77 -13.96 12.68 -1.15
CA GLN A 77 -14.46 13.39 0.02
C GLN A 77 -15.02 12.36 0.98
N TRP A 78 -14.81 12.59 2.27
CA TRP A 78 -15.45 11.77 3.29
C TRP A 78 -16.97 12.01 3.28
N ASP A 79 -17.76 10.94 3.23
CA ASP A 79 -19.22 10.98 3.19
C ASP A 79 -19.87 11.18 4.58
N SER A 80 -19.07 11.65 5.54
CA SER A 80 -19.46 11.82 6.95
C SER A 80 -19.98 10.53 7.61
N SER A 81 -19.57 9.36 7.09
CA SER A 81 -20.02 8.07 7.58
C SER A 81 -18.84 7.18 7.95
N TRP A 82 -19.04 6.40 9.00
CA TRP A 82 -18.09 5.39 9.47
C TRP A 82 -18.60 4.00 9.12
N SER A 83 -17.69 3.12 8.70
CA SER A 83 -17.97 1.70 8.53
C SER A 83 -17.53 0.92 9.78
N LEU A 84 -18.47 0.24 10.41
CA LEU A 84 -18.23 -0.63 11.56
C LEU A 84 -18.26 -2.09 11.14
N TYR A 85 -17.37 -2.88 11.74
CA TYR A 85 -17.27 -4.32 11.51
C TYR A 85 -17.20 -5.04 12.84
N THR A 86 -18.09 -6.00 13.08
CA THR A 86 -18.02 -6.92 14.22
C THR A 86 -17.75 -8.33 13.74
N VAL A 87 -16.62 -8.90 14.15
CA VAL A 87 -16.18 -10.25 13.81
C VAL A 87 -16.61 -11.22 14.91
N GLY A 88 -17.52 -12.12 14.57
CA GLY A 88 -18.19 -13.05 15.50
C GLY A 88 -17.89 -14.53 15.26
N ALA A 89 -16.76 -14.91 14.65
CA ALA A 89 -16.51 -16.32 14.35
C ALA A 89 -16.40 -17.18 15.65
N PRO A 90 -17.03 -18.37 15.72
CA PRO A 90 -16.97 -19.24 16.90
C PRO A 90 -15.54 -19.71 17.21
N GLU A 91 -15.27 -20.15 18.45
CA GLU A 91 -13.92 -20.56 18.86
C GLU A 91 -13.35 -21.72 18.00
N ARG A 92 -14.21 -22.65 17.56
CA ARG A 92 -13.84 -23.74 16.64
C ARG A 92 -13.28 -23.24 15.30
N GLU A 93 -13.51 -21.97 14.96
CA GLU A 93 -13.07 -21.33 13.73
C GLU A 93 -12.17 -20.12 14.00
N ARG A 94 -11.38 -20.18 15.08
CA ARG A 94 -10.44 -19.12 15.47
C ARG A 94 -9.54 -18.64 14.33
N ALA A 95 -9.10 -19.52 13.45
CA ALA A 95 -8.30 -19.14 12.28
C ALA A 95 -9.02 -18.13 11.36
N ALA A 96 -10.33 -18.29 11.17
CA ALA A 96 -11.15 -17.35 10.39
C ALA A 96 -11.25 -15.99 11.09
N ARG A 97 -11.48 -15.99 12.41
CA ARG A 97 -11.49 -14.76 13.24
C ARG A 97 -10.18 -14.01 13.15
N ASP A 98 -9.06 -14.70 13.33
CA ASP A 98 -7.73 -14.11 13.35
C ASP A 98 -7.32 -13.61 11.96
N SER A 99 -7.77 -14.30 10.90
CA SER A 99 -7.60 -13.85 9.51
C SER A 99 -8.38 -12.56 9.24
N LEU A 100 -9.67 -12.51 9.58
CA LEU A 100 -10.52 -11.32 9.42
C LEU A 100 -9.97 -10.11 10.18
N ARG A 101 -9.57 -10.30 11.44
CA ARG A 101 -8.93 -9.26 12.24
C ARG A 101 -7.68 -8.71 11.56
N ARG A 102 -6.82 -9.61 11.06
CA ARG A 102 -5.58 -9.22 10.38
C ARG A 102 -5.88 -8.42 9.11
N THR A 103 -6.86 -8.85 8.31
CA THR A 103 -7.26 -8.14 7.09
C THR A 103 -7.83 -6.77 7.41
N LEU A 104 -8.72 -6.63 8.40
CA LEU A 104 -9.28 -5.33 8.77
C LEU A 104 -8.20 -4.35 9.23
N LEU A 105 -7.29 -4.79 10.11
CA LEU A 105 -6.19 -3.96 10.60
C LEU A 105 -5.21 -3.60 9.48
N ALA A 106 -4.85 -4.55 8.61
CA ALA A 106 -3.97 -4.32 7.47
C ALA A 106 -4.59 -3.38 6.42
N SER A 107 -5.91 -3.31 6.35
CA SER A 107 -6.65 -2.40 5.48
C SER A 107 -6.94 -1.04 6.13
N GLY A 108 -6.36 -0.75 7.30
CA GLY A 108 -6.46 0.55 7.96
C GLY A 108 -7.59 0.69 8.97
N ALA A 109 -8.33 -0.36 9.32
CA ALA A 109 -9.33 -0.28 10.40
C ALA A 109 -8.69 -0.12 11.78
N ALA A 110 -9.33 0.61 12.68
CA ALA A 110 -8.99 0.69 14.09
C ALA A 110 -9.85 -0.26 14.92
N ALA A 111 -9.30 -0.84 15.98
CA ALA A 111 -10.05 -1.68 16.91
C ALA A 111 -10.70 -0.81 18.00
N LEU A 112 -12.03 -0.88 18.13
CA LEU A 112 -12.78 -0.17 19.17
C LEU A 112 -12.97 -1.01 20.43
N ALA A 113 -13.26 -2.29 20.23
CA ALA A 113 -13.50 -3.27 21.29
C ALA A 113 -13.13 -4.67 20.78
N THR A 114 -13.26 -5.68 21.64
CA THR A 114 -13.00 -7.07 21.27
C THR A 114 -13.89 -7.49 20.10
N GLY A 115 -13.28 -7.70 18.93
CA GLY A 115 -13.98 -8.11 17.72
C GLY A 115 -14.69 -6.98 16.97
N THR A 116 -14.67 -5.74 17.45
CA THR A 116 -15.30 -4.59 16.79
C THR A 116 -14.26 -3.62 16.25
N PHE A 117 -14.39 -3.28 14.98
CA PHE A 117 -13.48 -2.42 14.23
C PHE A 117 -14.24 -1.28 13.56
N LEU A 118 -13.53 -0.19 13.32
CA LEU A 118 -14.02 1.02 12.67
C LEU A 118 -13.10 1.40 11.51
N SER A 119 -13.67 1.92 10.43
CA SER A 119 -12.92 2.50 9.32
C SER A 119 -13.71 3.68 8.74
N PRO A 120 -13.06 4.75 8.29
CA PRO A 120 -13.71 5.77 7.46
C PRO A 120 -13.95 5.29 6.02
N HIS A 121 -13.34 4.17 5.62
CA HIS A 121 -13.50 3.53 4.32
C HIS A 121 -14.40 2.30 4.41
N ASP A 122 -15.14 2.01 3.33
CA ASP A 122 -15.78 0.71 3.19
C ASP A 122 -14.76 -0.38 2.80
N LEU A 123 -14.43 -1.22 3.78
CA LEU A 123 -13.51 -2.33 3.65
C LEU A 123 -14.18 -3.64 3.24
N ARG A 124 -15.52 -3.70 3.10
CA ARG A 124 -16.23 -4.93 2.70
C ARG A 124 -15.67 -5.55 1.41
N PRO A 125 -15.32 -4.78 0.36
CA PRO A 125 -14.74 -5.36 -0.85
C PRO A 125 -13.38 -6.04 -0.65
N LEU A 126 -12.68 -5.74 0.45
CA LEU A 126 -11.38 -6.33 0.79
C LEU A 126 -11.50 -7.60 1.64
N LEU A 127 -12.68 -7.91 2.14
CA LEU A 127 -12.94 -9.10 2.94
C LEU A 127 -13.20 -10.29 2.02
N ASP A 128 -12.67 -11.46 2.38
CA ASP A 128 -13.00 -12.72 1.70
C ASP A 128 -14.53 -12.94 1.78
N PRO A 129 -15.25 -13.01 0.64
CA PRO A 129 -16.68 -13.24 0.63
C PRO A 129 -17.10 -14.50 1.39
N ALA A 130 -16.26 -15.54 1.38
CA ALA A 130 -16.52 -16.76 2.12
C ALA A 130 -16.57 -16.51 3.64
N MET A 131 -15.83 -15.50 4.13
CA MET A 131 -15.76 -15.13 5.54
C MET A 131 -16.86 -14.14 5.95
N GLY A 132 -17.67 -13.64 5.00
CA GLY A 132 -18.74 -12.67 5.26
C GLY A 132 -19.77 -13.16 6.31
N ARG A 133 -19.98 -14.47 6.42
CA ARG A 133 -20.85 -15.08 7.45
C ARG A 133 -20.40 -14.85 8.90
N TYR A 134 -19.15 -14.42 9.10
CA TYR A 134 -18.58 -14.11 10.42
C TYR A 134 -18.51 -12.62 10.70
N VAL A 135 -19.00 -11.77 9.80
CA VAL A 135 -18.89 -10.32 9.90
C VAL A 135 -20.28 -9.70 9.90
N ILE A 136 -20.59 -8.96 10.95
CA ILE A 136 -21.69 -8.00 10.97
C ILE A 136 -21.10 -6.64 10.59
N SER A 137 -21.67 -5.96 9.61
CA SER A 137 -21.26 -4.61 9.22
C SER A 137 -22.39 -3.61 9.42
N ALA A 138 -22.05 -2.39 9.85
CA ALA A 138 -22.98 -1.28 9.94
C ALA A 138 -22.33 0.02 9.45
N THR A 139 -23.14 0.98 9.03
CA THR A 139 -22.69 2.33 8.73
C THR A 139 -23.27 3.28 9.77
N ALA A 140 -22.44 4.15 10.35
CA ALA A 140 -22.85 5.10 11.37
C ALA A 140 -22.42 6.52 11.00
N ARG A 141 -23.33 7.49 11.10
CA ARG A 141 -23.04 8.92 10.97
C ARG A 141 -22.94 9.62 12.32
N ASP A 142 -23.67 9.10 13.30
CA ASP A 142 -23.57 9.51 14.69
C ASP A 142 -22.74 8.47 15.44
N LEU A 143 -21.52 8.86 15.80
CA LEU A 143 -20.58 7.99 16.49
C LEU A 143 -20.19 8.65 17.81
N ASN A 144 -20.39 7.92 18.90
CA ASN A 144 -19.98 8.32 20.24
C ASN A 144 -18.98 7.30 20.77
N ILE A 145 -17.70 7.69 20.85
CA ILE A 145 -16.65 6.89 21.46
C ILE A 145 -16.40 7.47 22.83
N ARG A 146 -17.04 6.89 23.86
CA ARG A 146 -16.82 7.24 25.27
C ARG A 146 -16.96 8.75 25.56
N GLY A 147 -17.92 9.40 24.91
CA GLY A 147 -18.19 10.84 25.04
C GLY A 147 -17.55 11.71 23.95
N VAL A 148 -16.67 11.17 23.11
CA VAL A 148 -16.11 11.87 21.96
C VAL A 148 -17.01 11.68 20.74
N THR A 149 -17.49 12.77 20.17
CA THR A 149 -18.36 12.79 18.98
C THR A 149 -17.79 13.59 17.82
N ASP A 150 -16.78 14.43 18.05
CA ASP A 150 -16.10 15.16 16.98
C ASP A 150 -15.31 14.18 16.09
N PRO A 151 -15.60 14.12 14.77
CA PRO A 151 -14.92 13.20 13.87
C PRO A 151 -13.40 13.41 13.80
N LEU A 152 -12.90 14.64 13.91
CA LEU A 152 -11.46 14.89 13.92
C LEU A 152 -10.81 14.34 15.19
N ALA A 153 -11.41 14.60 16.36
CA ALA A 153 -10.95 14.03 17.61
C ALA A 153 -10.96 12.49 17.61
N ILE A 154 -12.02 11.87 17.06
CA ILE A 154 -12.11 10.42 16.89
C ILE A 154 -10.99 9.91 15.97
N ALA A 155 -10.76 10.58 14.84
CA ALA A 155 -9.73 10.20 13.89
C ALA A 155 -8.32 10.30 14.50
N GLU A 156 -8.06 11.30 15.35
CA GLU A 156 -6.78 11.47 16.05
C GLU A 156 -6.60 10.44 17.17
N GLU A 157 -7.66 10.08 17.90
CA GLU A 157 -7.61 9.03 18.93
C GLU A 157 -7.30 7.64 18.32
N LEU A 158 -7.95 7.31 17.21
CA LEU A 158 -7.86 5.99 16.59
C LEU A 158 -6.68 5.85 15.62
N TRP A 159 -6.32 6.92 14.92
CA TRP A 159 -5.20 6.96 13.99
C TRP A 159 -4.39 8.23 14.19
N PRO A 160 -3.54 8.27 15.24
CA PRO A 160 -2.76 9.46 15.58
C PRO A 160 -1.94 9.96 14.39
N ALA A 161 -2.01 11.27 14.13
CA ALA A 161 -1.36 11.88 12.98
C ALA A 161 0.17 11.77 13.03
N GLY A 162 0.76 11.93 14.23
CA GLY A 162 2.22 11.99 14.42
C GLY A 162 2.97 10.77 13.86
N PRO A 163 2.65 9.53 14.27
CA PRO A 163 3.29 8.33 13.73
C PRO A 163 3.10 8.14 12.22
N ILE A 164 1.94 8.54 11.67
CA ILE A 164 1.68 8.44 10.24
C ILE A 164 2.56 9.43 9.47
N ASP A 165 2.65 10.69 9.91
CA ASP A 165 3.52 11.68 9.28
C ASP A 165 5.01 11.30 9.41
N ALA A 166 5.44 10.82 10.56
CA ALA A 166 6.83 10.36 10.77
C ALA A 166 7.22 9.21 9.83
N ALA A 167 6.28 8.32 9.46
CA ALA A 167 6.53 7.26 8.49
C ALA A 167 6.92 7.79 7.10
N TYR A 168 6.56 9.05 6.77
CA TYR A 168 6.92 9.70 5.51
C TYR A 168 8.32 10.31 5.50
N ASP A 169 9.07 10.26 6.60
CA ASP A 169 10.45 10.77 6.64
C ASP A 169 11.38 10.03 5.66
N VAL A 170 11.13 8.74 5.41
CA VAL A 170 11.85 7.95 4.38
C VAL A 170 11.60 8.49 2.97
N MET A 171 10.38 8.93 2.68
CA MET A 171 10.02 9.55 1.41
C MET A 171 10.63 10.95 1.28
N ASP A 172 10.57 11.76 2.34
CA ASP A 172 11.20 13.09 2.35
C ASP A 172 12.72 12.98 2.14
N ALA A 173 13.38 11.99 2.75
CA ALA A 173 14.79 11.70 2.53
C ALA A 173 15.07 11.28 1.08
N ALA A 174 14.28 10.35 0.52
CA ALA A 174 14.45 9.91 -0.86
C ALA A 174 14.24 11.04 -1.87
N ILE A 175 13.26 11.92 -1.66
CA ILE A 175 13.03 13.11 -2.49
C ILE A 175 14.25 14.04 -2.45
N LYS A 176 14.84 14.28 -1.28
CA LYS A 176 16.02 15.16 -1.12
C LYS A 176 17.29 14.57 -1.72
N GLN A 177 17.39 13.24 -1.76
CA GLN A 177 18.54 12.50 -2.27
C GLN A 177 18.42 12.13 -3.76
N ASP A 178 17.26 12.37 -4.39
CA ASP A 178 17.08 12.10 -5.81
C ASP A 178 18.06 12.93 -6.64
N ASP A 179 18.82 12.24 -7.50
CA ASP A 179 19.77 12.82 -8.43
C ASP A 179 19.23 12.60 -9.86
N PRO A 180 18.75 13.65 -10.56
CA PRO A 180 18.26 13.53 -11.92
C PRO A 180 19.28 12.98 -12.93
N THR A 181 20.57 13.05 -12.62
CA THR A 181 21.65 12.55 -13.47
C THR A 181 21.97 11.06 -13.24
N ALA A 182 21.46 10.47 -12.16
CA ALA A 182 21.62 9.06 -11.87
C ALA A 182 20.86 8.16 -12.85
N HIS A 183 21.24 6.88 -12.90
CA HIS A 183 20.60 5.90 -13.76
C HIS A 183 19.09 5.78 -13.46
N SER A 184 18.24 5.88 -14.49
CA SER A 184 16.78 5.89 -14.34
C SER A 184 16.22 4.72 -13.51
N ASP A 185 16.78 3.52 -13.67
CA ASP A 185 16.31 2.33 -12.92
C ASP A 185 16.68 2.38 -11.43
N VAL A 186 17.81 3.01 -11.09
CA VAL A 186 18.21 3.26 -9.70
C VAL A 186 17.23 4.24 -9.06
N ARG A 187 16.96 5.37 -9.74
CA ARG A 187 15.96 6.35 -9.29
C ARG A 187 14.61 5.70 -9.04
N ARG A 188 14.13 4.87 -9.98
CA ARG A 188 12.85 4.13 -9.83
C ARG A 188 12.82 3.24 -8.61
N ILE A 189 13.86 2.44 -8.37
CA ILE A 189 13.86 1.52 -7.23
C ILE A 189 13.87 2.30 -5.91
N LEU A 190 14.71 3.32 -5.78
CA LEU A 190 14.80 4.12 -4.56
C LEU A 190 13.49 4.86 -4.25
N LEU A 191 12.87 5.45 -5.27
CA LEU A 191 11.57 6.11 -5.11
C LEU A 191 10.45 5.10 -4.82
N ALA A 192 10.43 3.93 -5.46
CA ALA A 192 9.43 2.90 -5.19
C ALA A 192 9.56 2.33 -3.76
N ASP A 193 10.78 2.07 -3.30
CA ASP A 193 11.05 1.60 -1.93
C ASP A 193 10.59 2.62 -0.88
N ALA A 194 10.91 3.90 -1.09
CA ALA A 194 10.48 4.98 -0.21
C ALA A 194 8.94 5.14 -0.16
N LEU A 195 8.26 4.97 -1.29
CA LEU A 195 6.80 4.98 -1.36
C LEU A 195 6.20 3.79 -0.61
N GLU A 196 6.70 2.58 -0.85
CA GLU A 196 6.22 1.37 -0.16
C GLU A 196 6.43 1.50 1.36
N ALA A 197 7.61 1.97 1.78
CA ALA A 197 7.93 2.15 3.19
C ALA A 197 7.01 3.17 3.87
N ALA A 198 6.74 4.31 3.23
CA ALA A 198 5.86 5.34 3.78
C ALA A 198 4.39 4.89 3.87
N LEU A 199 3.90 4.19 2.84
CA LEU A 199 2.50 3.74 2.79
C LEU A 199 2.21 2.46 3.59
N ARG A 200 3.24 1.71 3.98
CA ARG A 200 3.10 0.39 4.61
C ARG A 200 2.10 0.36 5.77
N ASN A 201 2.06 1.41 6.58
CA ASN A 201 1.19 1.53 7.74
C ASN A 201 0.27 2.76 7.67
N ASP A 202 0.15 3.40 6.50
CA ASP A 202 -0.74 4.54 6.31
C ASP A 202 -2.18 4.03 6.09
N PRO A 203 -3.11 4.25 7.03
CA PRO A 203 -4.51 3.86 6.86
C PRO A 203 -5.25 4.72 5.81
N LEU A 204 -4.58 5.73 5.24
CA LEU A 204 -5.11 6.65 4.23
C LEU A 204 -6.43 7.29 4.68
N ILE A 205 -6.49 7.74 5.93
CA ILE A 205 -7.66 8.43 6.48
C ILE A 205 -8.04 9.60 5.54
N PRO A 206 -9.35 9.77 5.20
CA PRO A 206 -9.80 10.89 4.39
C PRO A 206 -9.25 12.23 4.87
N LEU A 207 -8.89 13.11 3.93
CA LEU A 207 -8.27 14.39 4.26
C LEU A 207 -9.19 15.32 5.05
N ASP A 208 -10.51 15.14 4.96
CA ASP A 208 -11.51 15.84 5.79
C ASP A 208 -11.34 15.55 7.29
N LEU A 209 -10.72 14.41 7.63
CA LEU A 209 -10.42 13.97 9.00
C LEU A 209 -8.95 14.20 9.38
N ARG A 210 -8.29 15.13 8.68
CA ARG A 210 -6.91 15.56 8.94
C ARG A 210 -6.84 17.08 8.97
N HIS A 211 -5.98 17.60 9.84
CA HIS A 211 -5.67 19.03 9.82
C HIS A 211 -4.89 19.37 8.56
N SER A 212 -5.38 20.38 7.83
CA SER A 212 -4.71 20.92 6.65
C SER A 212 -3.72 22.02 7.06
N PRO A 213 -2.50 22.06 6.48
CA PRO A 213 -1.98 21.18 5.43
C PRO A 213 -1.50 19.82 5.97
N TRP A 214 -1.77 18.75 5.20
CA TRP A 214 -1.27 17.40 5.51
C TRP A 214 0.07 17.14 4.79
N ARG A 215 1.17 17.01 5.55
CA ARG A 215 2.54 16.83 5.01
C ARG A 215 2.66 15.61 4.09
N PRO A 216 2.11 14.42 4.41
CA PRO A 216 2.13 13.26 3.52
C PRO A 216 1.59 13.52 2.11
N THR A 217 0.48 14.26 1.97
CA THR A 217 -0.05 14.66 0.65
C THR A 217 0.95 15.52 -0.13
N THR A 218 1.64 16.43 0.55
CA THR A 218 2.66 17.27 -0.10
C THR A 218 3.85 16.43 -0.57
N LEU A 219 4.30 15.47 0.23
CA LEU A 219 5.41 14.57 -0.11
C LEU A 219 5.05 13.63 -1.26
N ARG A 220 3.86 13.00 -1.24
CA ARG A 220 3.38 12.14 -2.33
C ARG A 220 3.26 12.88 -3.66
N ARG A 221 2.82 14.14 -3.64
CA ARG A 221 2.79 14.99 -4.86
C ARG A 221 4.19 15.29 -5.40
N LYS A 222 5.16 15.62 -4.53
CA LYS A 222 6.57 15.81 -4.92
C LYS A 222 7.17 14.52 -5.47
N TRP A 223 6.95 13.41 -4.79
CA TRP A 223 7.36 12.08 -5.22
C TRP A 223 6.80 11.75 -6.61
N LEU A 224 5.51 12.01 -6.86
CA LEU A 224 4.88 11.74 -8.14
C LEU A 224 5.48 12.60 -9.27
N ALA A 225 5.83 13.85 -8.99
CA ALA A 225 6.50 14.71 -9.95
C ALA A 225 7.88 14.14 -10.32
N LEU A 226 8.68 13.72 -9.34
CA LEU A 226 9.97 13.07 -9.59
C LEU A 226 9.80 11.76 -10.37
N TRP A 227 8.83 10.92 -9.98
CA TRP A 227 8.55 9.65 -10.64
C TRP A 227 8.24 9.83 -12.13
N ASN A 228 7.44 10.85 -12.47
CA ASN A 228 7.04 11.14 -13.85
C ASN A 228 8.14 11.82 -14.68
N ASP A 229 9.16 12.40 -14.04
CA ASP A 229 10.35 12.97 -14.70
C ASP A 229 11.34 11.89 -15.16
N ILE A 230 11.28 10.68 -14.58
CA ILE A 230 12.25 9.62 -14.90
C ILE A 230 12.08 9.14 -16.35
N ALA A 231 13.11 9.32 -17.17
CA ALA A 231 13.17 8.84 -18.54
C ALA A 231 12.90 7.31 -18.62
N PRO A 232 12.15 6.82 -19.63
CA PRO A 232 11.94 5.39 -19.83
C PRO A 232 13.26 4.62 -19.94
N SER A 233 13.29 3.37 -19.48
CA SER A 233 14.45 2.49 -19.61
C SER A 233 14.06 1.18 -20.31
N ALA A 234 15.04 0.42 -20.80
CA ALA A 234 14.78 -0.89 -21.40
C ALA A 234 14.09 -1.87 -20.43
N ALA A 235 14.39 -1.76 -19.13
CA ALA A 235 13.78 -2.56 -18.07
C ALA A 235 12.33 -2.13 -17.75
N TYR A 236 12.03 -0.85 -17.89
CA TYR A 236 10.74 -0.23 -17.53
C TYR A 236 10.01 0.42 -18.72
N SER A 237 10.27 -0.05 -19.95
CA SER A 237 9.75 0.55 -21.20
C SER A 237 8.23 0.46 -21.36
N SER A 238 7.57 -0.40 -20.57
CA SER A 238 6.10 -0.57 -20.56
C SER A 238 5.39 0.14 -19.41
N TRP A 239 6.13 0.85 -18.54
CA TRP A 239 5.53 1.70 -17.52
C TRP A 239 5.24 3.06 -18.16
N GLY A 240 4.01 3.25 -18.63
CA GLY A 240 3.53 4.58 -19.00
C GLY A 240 3.57 5.54 -17.81
N THR A 241 3.42 6.84 -18.08
CA THR A 241 3.26 7.87 -17.05
C THR A 241 2.23 7.40 -16.02
N VAL A 242 2.57 7.44 -14.73
CA VAL A 242 1.59 7.10 -13.69
C VAL A 242 0.62 8.28 -13.61
N THR A 243 -0.43 8.21 -14.42
CA THR A 243 -1.60 9.05 -14.25
C THR A 243 -2.37 8.55 -13.06
N VAL A 244 -2.72 9.45 -12.13
CA VAL A 244 -3.71 9.16 -11.08
C VAL A 244 -4.90 8.47 -11.75
N PRO A 245 -5.26 7.24 -11.33
CA PRO A 245 -6.30 6.48 -12.00
C PRO A 245 -7.56 7.34 -12.20
N ALA A 246 -8.15 7.27 -13.39
CA ALA A 246 -9.54 7.68 -13.55
C ALA A 246 -10.39 6.66 -12.79
N VAL A 247 -11.32 7.17 -11.98
CA VAL A 247 -12.25 6.40 -11.12
C VAL A 247 -12.99 5.36 -11.93
#